data_AF-A0A9X7B552-F1
#
_entry.id   AF-A0A9X7B552-F1
#
_cell.length_a   1.000
_cell.length_b   1.000
_cell.length_c   1.000
_cell.angle_alpha   90.00
_cell.angle_beta   90.00
_cell.angle_gamma   90.00
#
_symmetry.space_group_name_H-M   'P 1'
#
loop_
_entity.id
_entity.type
_entity.pdbx_description
1 polymer ?
#
loop_
_entity_poly.entity_id
_entity_poly.type
_entity_poly.pdbx_seq_one_letter_code
_entity_poly.pdbx_strand_id
1 'polypeptide(L)'
;GIKNYYKIATHVTIDFAEIAFRLSKTLFNRLKSIGKYKIPTNVNALYKRTHRNNYRTFEIAGNHVYPLADIQTRFPQSFSQDICNYTKQGRQKLIKSLKGNIANEMQKMLLSSNKGQSMEYTDNRISRYSMQNGKCAVIGIFLIAEDVRCHHKIPKGMGGTDEFNNLIIVHEFVHRLIHATNDETIRTYMRILQLNDKQLKKINKLRKACNLVTLV
;
A
#
# COMPACT_ATOMS: atom_id res chain seq x y z
N GLY A 1 -21.18 8.96 -8.81
CA GLY A 1 -22.15 9.72 -9.63
C GLY A 1 -22.23 9.15 -11.03
N ILE A 2 -23.24 9.56 -11.80
CA ILE A 2 -23.64 8.97 -13.09
C ILE A 2 -22.50 8.92 -14.12
N LYS A 3 -21.65 9.96 -14.18
CA LYS A 3 -20.47 10.00 -15.06
C LYS A 3 -19.49 8.86 -14.78
N ASN A 4 -19.23 8.54 -13.51
CA ASN A 4 -18.31 7.46 -13.15
C ASN A 4 -18.91 6.08 -13.46
N TYR A 5 -20.23 5.96 -13.33
CA TYR A 5 -20.94 4.72 -13.61
C TYR A 5 -20.89 4.37 -15.10
N TYR A 6 -21.20 5.33 -15.97
CA TYR A 6 -21.23 5.10 -17.43
C TYR A 6 -19.88 5.28 -18.12
N LYS A 7 -18.80 5.61 -17.40
CA LYS A 7 -17.47 5.88 -18.00
C LYS A 7 -16.92 4.73 -18.86
N ILE A 8 -17.40 3.51 -18.63
CA ILE A 8 -16.97 2.31 -19.36
C ILE A 8 -17.72 2.14 -20.69
N ALA A 9 -18.90 2.76 -20.85
CA ALA A 9 -19.68 2.69 -22.08
C ALA A 9 -18.93 3.31 -23.26
N THR A 10 -18.98 2.64 -24.41
CA THR A 10 -18.44 3.15 -25.66
C THR A 10 -19.15 4.44 -26.04
N HIS A 11 -18.42 5.40 -26.62
CA HIS A 11 -18.97 6.69 -27.06
C HIS A 11 -19.72 7.54 -26.01
N VAL A 12 -19.57 7.25 -24.71
CA VAL A 12 -20.25 7.98 -23.62
C VAL A 12 -20.03 9.51 -23.66
N THR A 13 -18.94 9.96 -24.28
CA THR A 13 -18.63 11.37 -24.48
C THR A 13 -19.67 12.08 -25.36
N ILE A 14 -20.18 11.39 -26.39
CA ILE A 14 -21.15 11.93 -27.34
C ILE A 14 -22.51 12.08 -26.65
N ASP A 15 -22.96 11.03 -25.98
CA ASP A 15 -24.25 11.02 -25.27
C ASP A 15 -24.30 12.10 -24.17
N PHE A 16 -23.23 12.20 -23.37
CA PHE A 16 -23.16 13.21 -22.32
C PHE A 16 -22.99 14.64 -22.86
N ALA A 17 -22.36 14.81 -24.03
CA ALA A 17 -22.31 16.11 -24.70
C ALA A 17 -23.70 16.55 -25.16
N GLU A 18 -24.49 15.63 -25.72
CA GLU A 18 -25.88 15.90 -26.12
C GLU A 18 -26.75 16.25 -24.91
N ILE A 19 -26.68 15.46 -23.84
CA ILE A 19 -27.41 15.72 -22.59
C ILE A 19 -27.02 17.09 -22.02
N ALA A 20 -25.72 17.40 -21.98
CA ALA A 20 -25.22 18.68 -21.49
C ALA A 20 -25.73 19.85 -22.35
N PHE A 21 -25.78 19.69 -23.66
CA PHE A 21 -26.32 20.70 -24.57
C PHE A 21 -27.80 20.96 -24.31
N ARG A 22 -28.62 19.92 -24.22
CA ARG A 22 -30.06 20.02 -23.90
C ARG A 22 -30.31 20.74 -22.56
N LEU A 23 -29.46 20.48 -21.56
CA LEU A 23 -29.57 21.10 -20.23
C LEU A 23 -28.97 22.51 -20.14
N SER A 24 -28.13 22.92 -21.10
CA SER A 24 -27.34 24.16 -21.03
C SER A 24 -28.21 25.41 -20.82
N LYS A 25 -29.31 25.55 -21.57
CA LYS A 25 -30.23 26.69 -21.48
C LYS A 25 -30.93 26.76 -20.13
N THR A 26 -31.37 25.61 -19.61
CA THR A 26 -32.01 25.50 -18.30
C THR A 26 -31.03 25.82 -17.17
N LEU A 27 -29.83 25.26 -17.22
CA LEU A 27 -28.75 25.57 -16.27
C LEU A 27 -28.39 27.05 -16.30
N PHE A 28 -28.24 27.64 -17.49
CA PHE A 28 -27.91 29.04 -17.63
C PHE A 28 -28.99 29.95 -17.01
N ASN A 29 -30.26 29.73 -17.36
CA ASN A 29 -31.35 30.56 -16.86
C ASN A 29 -31.52 30.47 -15.34
N ARG A 30 -31.29 29.29 -14.76
CA ARG A 30 -31.42 29.07 -13.30
C ARG A 30 -30.22 29.58 -12.51
N LEU A 31 -29.01 29.50 -13.08
CA LEU A 31 -27.77 29.78 -12.35
C LEU A 31 -27.19 31.17 -12.64
N LYS A 32 -27.62 31.87 -13.70
CA LYS A 32 -27.09 33.20 -14.07
C LYS A 32 -27.21 34.26 -12.99
N SER A 33 -28.21 34.16 -12.11
CA SER A 33 -28.44 35.13 -11.02
C SER A 33 -27.58 34.84 -9.79
N ILE A 34 -27.17 33.58 -9.58
CA ILE A 34 -26.50 33.13 -8.35
C ILE A 34 -25.03 32.75 -8.56
N GLY A 35 -24.57 32.64 -9.81
CA GLY A 35 -23.24 32.14 -10.13
C GLY A 35 -22.63 32.77 -11.36
N LYS A 36 -21.31 32.58 -11.52
CA LYS A 36 -20.53 33.12 -12.64
C LYS A 36 -20.18 32.01 -13.63
N TYR A 37 -20.48 32.21 -14.91
CA TYR A 37 -20.15 31.25 -15.97
C TYR A 37 -18.74 31.48 -16.52
N LYS A 38 -17.77 30.66 -16.11
CA LYS A 38 -16.34 30.83 -16.45
C LYS A 38 -15.59 29.52 -16.57
N ILE A 39 -14.36 29.58 -17.08
CA ILE A 39 -13.43 28.45 -17.02
C ILE A 39 -12.91 28.33 -15.58
N PRO A 40 -12.91 27.13 -14.98
CA PRO A 40 -12.38 26.93 -13.64
C PRO A 40 -10.88 27.21 -13.54
N THR A 41 -10.49 28.13 -12.66
CA THR A 41 -9.07 28.49 -12.41
C THR A 41 -8.59 28.11 -11.01
N ASN A 42 -9.43 28.26 -9.97
CA ASN A 42 -9.10 27.91 -8.58
C ASN A 42 -9.93 26.72 -8.08
N VAL A 43 -9.62 25.53 -8.60
CA VAL A 43 -10.40 24.30 -8.35
C VAL A 43 -9.76 23.41 -7.29
N ASN A 44 -10.61 22.70 -6.54
CA ASN A 44 -10.17 21.73 -5.53
C ASN A 44 -9.45 20.51 -6.16
N ALA A 45 -8.73 19.76 -5.33
CA ALA A 45 -7.95 18.60 -5.78
C ALA A 45 -8.83 17.52 -6.45
N LEU A 46 -10.07 17.36 -5.98
CA LEU A 46 -11.01 16.39 -6.56
C LEU A 46 -11.39 16.77 -8.01
N TYR A 47 -11.70 18.04 -8.26
CA TYR A 47 -12.03 18.56 -9.59
C TYR A 47 -10.85 18.34 -10.53
N LYS A 48 -9.63 18.77 -10.15
CA LYS A 48 -8.41 18.56 -10.97
C LYS A 48 -8.19 17.10 -11.35
N ARG A 49 -8.51 16.16 -10.45
CA ARG A 49 -8.36 14.72 -10.70
C ARG A 49 -9.41 14.18 -11.68
N THR A 50 -10.62 14.71 -11.64
CA THR A 50 -11.80 14.13 -12.31
C THR A 50 -12.18 14.83 -13.61
N HIS A 51 -11.80 16.10 -13.76
CA HIS A 51 -12.21 17.00 -14.85
C HIS A 51 -10.94 17.68 -15.38
N ARG A 52 -10.41 17.16 -16.49
CA ARG A 52 -9.12 17.58 -17.07
C ARG A 52 -9.28 18.58 -18.22
N ASN A 53 -10.48 18.68 -18.79
CA ASN A 53 -10.74 19.52 -19.94
C ASN A 53 -11.20 20.91 -19.51
N ASN A 54 -10.92 21.91 -20.35
CA ASN A 54 -11.22 23.32 -20.08
C ASN A 54 -12.68 23.70 -20.37
N TYR A 55 -13.64 22.91 -19.88
CA TYR A 55 -15.07 23.23 -20.02
C TYR A 55 -15.45 24.42 -19.13
N ARG A 56 -16.19 25.38 -19.70
CA ARG A 56 -16.82 26.44 -18.92
C ARG A 56 -17.95 25.86 -18.08
N THR A 57 -18.07 26.36 -16.85
CA THR A 57 -19.12 25.94 -15.92
C THR A 57 -19.48 27.09 -14.98
N PHE A 58 -20.53 26.90 -14.19
CA PHE A 58 -20.93 27.86 -13.16
C PHE A 58 -20.08 27.69 -11.90
N GLU A 59 -19.56 28.80 -11.40
CA GLU A 59 -19.02 28.93 -10.05
C GLU A 59 -20.11 29.50 -9.13
N ILE A 60 -20.40 28.78 -8.05
CA ILE A 60 -21.39 29.14 -7.03
C ILE A 60 -20.71 29.03 -5.67
N ALA A 61 -20.69 30.12 -4.90
CA ALA A 61 -20.06 30.17 -3.58
C ALA A 61 -18.62 29.58 -3.55
N GLY A 62 -17.80 29.91 -4.56
CA GLY A 62 -16.41 29.45 -4.68
C GLY A 62 -16.23 28.00 -5.17
N ASN A 63 -17.32 27.27 -5.42
CA ASN A 63 -17.27 25.90 -5.94
C ASN A 63 -17.76 25.84 -7.40
N HIS A 64 -17.06 25.06 -8.21
CA HIS A 64 -17.40 24.89 -9.62
C HIS A 64 -18.32 23.68 -9.81
N VAL A 65 -19.44 23.89 -10.50
CA VAL A 65 -20.34 22.81 -10.90
C VAL A 65 -19.62 21.87 -11.85
N TYR A 66 -19.76 20.56 -11.66
CA TYR A 66 -19.08 19.57 -12.49
C TYR A 66 -19.71 19.51 -13.89
N PRO A 67 -18.96 19.85 -14.96
CA PRO A 67 -19.51 19.86 -16.31
C PRO A 67 -19.88 18.45 -16.76
N LEU A 68 -21.13 18.23 -17.17
CA LEU A 68 -21.64 16.93 -17.60
C LEU A 68 -20.87 16.38 -18.81
N ALA A 69 -20.60 17.24 -19.80
CA ALA A 69 -19.89 16.89 -21.03
C ALA A 69 -18.43 16.48 -20.82
N ASP A 70 -17.82 16.81 -19.67
CA ASP A 70 -16.42 16.49 -19.39
C ASP A 70 -16.26 15.05 -18.89
N ILE A 71 -16.58 14.09 -19.75
CA ILE A 71 -16.38 12.67 -19.53
C ILE A 71 -15.52 12.12 -20.66
N GLN A 72 -14.75 11.08 -20.36
CA GLN A 72 -13.98 10.34 -21.35
C GLN A 72 -14.24 8.85 -21.15
N THR A 73 -14.46 8.13 -22.25
CA THR A 73 -14.56 6.67 -22.24
C THR A 73 -13.29 6.06 -21.65
N ARG A 74 -13.46 5.16 -20.69
CA ARG A 74 -12.38 4.36 -20.13
C ARG A 74 -12.62 2.91 -20.50
N PHE A 75 -11.75 2.35 -21.32
CA PHE A 75 -11.79 0.94 -21.63
C PHE A 75 -11.56 0.11 -20.35
N PRO A 76 -12.40 -0.90 -20.09
CA PRO A 76 -12.15 -1.82 -19.00
C PRO A 76 -10.84 -2.54 -19.28
N GLN A 77 -9.95 -2.60 -18.29
CA GLN A 77 -8.74 -3.40 -18.42
C GLN A 77 -9.14 -4.87 -18.31
N SER A 78 -9.01 -5.62 -19.40
CA SER A 78 -9.17 -7.07 -19.36
C SER A 78 -8.12 -7.68 -18.44
N PHE A 79 -8.53 -8.71 -17.69
CA PHE A 79 -7.56 -9.54 -16.99
C PHE A 79 -6.71 -10.29 -18.02
N SER A 80 -5.41 -10.40 -17.76
CA SER A 80 -4.55 -11.24 -18.58
C SER A 80 -4.96 -12.70 -18.35
N GLN A 81 -5.37 -13.40 -19.43
CA GLN A 81 -5.71 -14.83 -19.36
C GLN A 81 -4.50 -15.70 -19.03
N ASP A 82 -3.30 -15.14 -19.18
CA ASP A 82 -2.05 -15.81 -18.85
C ASP A 82 -1.79 -15.95 -17.36
N ILE A 83 -2.41 -15.11 -16.52
CA ILE A 83 -2.22 -15.13 -15.06
C ILE A 83 -3.34 -16.00 -14.47
N CYS A 84 -2.98 -17.19 -14.00
CA CYS A 84 -3.91 -18.16 -13.44
C CYS A 84 -3.29 -18.92 -12.26
N ASN A 85 -4.01 -19.02 -11.14
CA ASN A 85 -3.55 -19.69 -9.93
C ASN A 85 -3.49 -21.22 -10.07
N TYR A 86 -4.25 -21.79 -11.00
CA TYR A 86 -4.40 -23.24 -11.16
C TYR A 86 -3.41 -23.83 -12.16
N THR A 87 -2.85 -23.03 -13.08
CA THR A 87 -1.84 -23.50 -14.05
C THR A 87 -0.42 -23.21 -13.54
N LYS A 88 0.53 -24.12 -13.78
CA LYS A 88 1.94 -23.92 -13.38
C LYS A 88 2.54 -22.69 -14.06
N GLN A 89 2.31 -22.51 -15.36
CA GLN A 89 2.79 -21.35 -16.13
C GLN A 89 2.16 -20.03 -15.65
N GLY A 90 0.87 -20.02 -15.32
CA GLY A 90 0.19 -18.83 -14.79
C GLY A 90 0.68 -18.44 -13.41
N ARG A 91 0.90 -19.42 -12.52
CA ARG A 91 1.55 -19.19 -11.22
C ARG A 91 2.96 -18.64 -11.37
N GLN A 92 3.75 -19.16 -12.32
CA GLN A 92 5.08 -18.64 -12.58
C GLN A 92 5.08 -17.18 -13.03
N LYS A 93 4.11 -16.73 -13.82
CA LYS A 93 3.97 -15.31 -14.20
C LYS A 93 3.64 -14.43 -12.99
N LEU A 94 2.80 -14.92 -12.07
CA LEU A 94 2.51 -14.24 -10.80
C LEU A 94 3.74 -14.18 -9.88
N ILE A 95 4.47 -15.30 -9.78
CA ILE A 95 5.74 -15.46 -9.05
C ILE A 95 6.87 -14.63 -9.67
N LYS A 96 6.88 -14.39 -10.99
CA LYS A 96 7.83 -13.52 -11.69
C LYS A 96 7.51 -12.03 -11.48
N SER A 97 6.24 -11.70 -11.22
CA SER A 97 5.83 -10.34 -10.80
C SER A 97 6.28 -10.03 -9.37
N LEU A 98 6.27 -11.05 -8.50
CA LEU A 98 7.07 -11.05 -7.28
C LEU A 98 8.54 -11.09 -7.71
N LYS A 99 9.42 -10.29 -7.12
CA LYS A 99 10.84 -10.32 -7.50
C LYS A 99 11.33 -11.75 -7.26
N GLY A 100 11.76 -12.49 -8.29
CA GLY A 100 11.97 -13.94 -8.23
C GLY A 100 12.79 -14.44 -7.03
N ASN A 101 13.68 -13.60 -6.50
CA ASN A 101 14.42 -13.84 -5.27
C ASN A 101 13.50 -14.08 -4.05
N ILE A 102 12.38 -13.35 -3.91
CA ILE A 102 11.44 -13.50 -2.78
C ILE A 102 10.81 -14.89 -2.75
N ALA A 103 10.37 -15.40 -3.90
CA ALA A 103 9.68 -16.69 -3.97
C ALA A 103 10.60 -17.87 -3.64
N ASN A 104 11.86 -17.81 -4.08
CA ASN A 104 12.87 -18.82 -3.75
C ASN A 104 13.17 -18.83 -2.25
N GLU A 105 13.33 -17.66 -1.63
CA GLU A 105 13.55 -17.57 -0.19
C GLU A 105 12.32 -18.01 0.62
N MET A 106 11.10 -17.70 0.16
CA MET A 106 9.87 -18.22 0.77
C MET A 106 9.82 -19.75 0.73
N GLN A 107 10.23 -20.36 -0.38
CA GLN A 107 10.30 -21.82 -0.50
C GLN A 107 11.32 -22.41 0.48
N LYS A 108 12.50 -21.82 0.63
CA LYS A 108 13.48 -22.24 1.64
C LYS A 108 12.92 -22.11 3.06
N MET A 109 12.22 -21.01 3.36
CA MET A 109 11.56 -20.80 4.66
C MET A 109 10.48 -21.87 4.94
N LEU A 110 9.70 -22.26 3.92
CA LEU A 110 8.70 -23.34 4.01
C LEU A 110 9.33 -24.70 4.31
N LEU A 111 10.48 -25.00 3.70
CA LEU A 111 11.20 -26.26 3.89
C LEU A 111 11.96 -26.29 5.23
N SER A 112 12.29 -25.12 5.79
CA SER A 112 12.92 -25.02 7.10
C SER A 112 11.93 -25.34 8.23
N SER A 113 12.15 -26.46 8.91
CA SER A 113 11.36 -26.89 10.08
C SER A 113 11.58 -25.94 11.27
N ASN A 114 10.53 -25.23 11.70
CA ASN A 114 10.54 -24.47 12.96
C ASN A 114 9.94 -25.35 14.07
N LYS A 115 10.74 -26.28 14.60
CA LYS A 115 10.30 -27.15 15.71
C LYS A 115 9.77 -26.31 16.88
N GLY A 116 8.59 -26.67 17.39
CA GLY A 116 7.97 -26.03 18.56
C GLY A 116 7.17 -24.75 18.29
N GLN A 117 6.98 -24.34 17.03
CA GLN A 117 6.10 -23.23 16.67
C GLN A 117 4.73 -23.71 16.19
N SER A 118 3.72 -22.85 16.33
CA SER A 118 2.36 -23.13 15.86
C SER A 118 2.30 -23.14 14.32
N MET A 119 1.28 -23.81 13.77
CA MET A 119 1.00 -23.75 12.33
C MET A 119 0.68 -22.31 11.90
N GLU A 120 -0.09 -21.59 12.71
CA GLU A 120 -0.42 -20.17 12.50
C GLU A 120 0.84 -19.31 12.41
N TYR A 121 1.79 -19.45 13.34
CA TYR A 121 3.05 -18.70 13.29
C TYR A 121 3.81 -18.95 12.01
N THR A 122 3.87 -20.21 11.58
CA THR A 122 4.64 -20.61 10.39
C THR A 122 4.04 -19.98 9.12
N ASP A 123 2.72 -20.07 8.96
CA ASP A 123 2.00 -19.46 7.84
C ASP A 123 2.10 -17.93 7.87
N ASN A 124 1.81 -17.32 9.02
CA ASN A 124 1.88 -15.86 9.18
C ASN A 124 3.31 -15.34 8.98
N ARG A 125 4.36 -16.05 9.41
CA ARG A 125 5.76 -15.66 9.17
C ARG A 125 6.06 -15.52 7.67
N ILE A 126 5.63 -16.48 6.86
CA ILE A 126 5.84 -16.45 5.40
C ILE A 126 5.01 -15.32 4.77
N SER A 127 3.76 -15.20 5.18
CA SER A 127 2.86 -14.12 4.74
C SER A 127 3.43 -12.74 5.07
N ARG A 128 4.04 -12.57 6.26
CA ARG A 128 4.71 -11.32 6.66
C ARG A 128 5.98 -11.03 5.87
N TYR A 129 6.77 -12.05 5.57
CA TYR A 129 7.95 -11.90 4.71
C TYR A 129 7.56 -11.42 3.31
N SER A 130 6.53 -12.04 2.71
CA SER A 130 5.96 -11.63 1.43
C SER A 130 5.45 -10.18 1.45
N MET A 131 4.64 -9.81 2.45
CA MET A 131 4.11 -8.46 2.61
C MET A 131 5.22 -7.40 2.76
N GLN A 132 6.35 -7.76 3.37
CA GLN A 132 7.51 -6.89 3.50
C GLN A 132 8.44 -6.90 2.27
N ASN A 133 8.03 -7.51 1.15
CA ASN A 133 8.84 -7.67 -0.06
C ASN A 133 10.19 -8.35 0.20
N GLY A 134 10.23 -9.29 1.15
CA GLY A 134 11.44 -9.97 1.61
C GLY A 134 12.46 -9.05 2.30
N LYS A 135 12.04 -7.87 2.75
CA LYS A 135 12.93 -6.88 3.37
C LYS A 135 12.79 -6.81 4.88
N CYS A 136 13.87 -6.48 5.57
CA CYS A 136 13.84 -6.11 6.97
C CYS A 136 12.97 -4.86 7.18
N ALA A 137 12.02 -4.92 8.12
CA ALA A 137 11.14 -3.78 8.41
C ALA A 137 11.87 -2.56 8.99
N VAL A 138 13.02 -2.78 9.63
CA VAL A 138 13.84 -1.74 10.23
C VAL A 138 14.78 -1.16 9.17
N ILE A 139 15.76 -1.94 8.72
CA ILE A 139 16.86 -1.46 7.87
C ILE A 139 16.56 -1.49 6.35
N GLY A 140 15.51 -2.19 5.90
CA GLY A 140 15.05 -2.15 4.51
C GLY A 140 15.87 -2.97 3.50
N ILE A 141 16.89 -3.70 3.95
CA ILE A 141 17.66 -4.63 3.12
C ILE A 141 16.86 -5.89 2.83
N PHE A 142 17.11 -6.53 1.69
CA PHE A 142 16.56 -7.85 1.36
C PHE A 142 17.20 -8.91 2.26
N LEU A 143 16.40 -9.89 2.69
CA LEU A 143 16.83 -10.96 3.59
C LEU A 143 16.75 -12.30 2.86
N ILE A 144 17.82 -13.09 2.91
CA ILE A 144 17.75 -14.51 2.57
C ILE A 144 17.11 -15.29 3.72
N ALA A 145 16.55 -16.46 3.44
CA ALA A 145 15.80 -17.27 4.40
C ALA A 145 16.56 -17.52 5.71
N GLU A 146 17.89 -17.66 5.62
CA GLU A 146 18.80 -17.89 6.73
C GLU A 146 18.86 -16.69 7.70
N ASP A 147 18.77 -15.46 7.18
CA ASP A 147 18.83 -14.20 7.94
C ASP A 147 17.47 -13.75 8.47
N VAL A 148 16.38 -14.35 7.98
CA VAL A 148 15.02 -13.99 8.37
C VAL A 148 14.76 -14.40 9.82
N ARG A 149 14.50 -13.39 10.67
CA ARG A 149 13.92 -13.59 12.00
C ARG A 149 12.54 -12.95 12.04
N CYS A 150 11.56 -13.70 12.53
CA CYS A 150 10.22 -13.19 12.79
C CYS A 150 10.14 -12.80 14.26
N HIS A 151 9.80 -11.54 14.52
CA HIS A 151 9.70 -10.99 15.85
C HIS A 151 8.23 -10.77 16.20
N HIS A 152 7.82 -11.21 17.38
CA HIS A 152 6.57 -10.78 18.00
C HIS A 152 6.74 -9.38 18.57
N LYS A 153 5.99 -8.39 18.07
CA LYS A 153 6.04 -7.00 18.56
C LYS A 153 5.69 -6.93 20.04
N ILE A 154 4.68 -7.68 20.46
CA ILE A 154 4.37 -7.97 21.85
C ILE A 154 4.81 -9.42 22.08
N PRO A 155 5.77 -9.68 22.98
CA PRO A 155 6.23 -11.04 23.28
C PRO A 155 5.11 -11.95 23.80
N LYS A 156 5.19 -13.25 23.53
CA LYS A 156 4.20 -14.25 24.02
C LYS A 156 4.01 -14.23 25.54
N GLY A 157 5.10 -14.11 26.29
CA GLY A 157 5.06 -14.01 27.76
C GLY A 157 4.36 -12.74 28.29
N MET A 158 4.09 -11.76 27.42
CA MET A 158 3.38 -10.52 27.73
C MET A 158 2.00 -10.45 27.06
N GLY A 159 1.40 -11.60 26.74
CA GLY A 159 0.08 -11.69 26.10
C GLY A 159 0.09 -11.52 24.58
N GLY A 160 1.26 -11.55 23.94
CA GLY A 160 1.37 -11.53 22.49
C GLY A 160 0.92 -12.85 21.83
N THR A 161 0.29 -12.74 20.66
CA THR A 161 -0.23 -13.88 19.88
C THR A 161 0.57 -14.12 18.60
N ASP A 162 0.34 -15.25 17.93
CA ASP A 162 0.91 -15.56 16.61
C ASP A 162 0.18 -14.87 15.44
N GLU A 163 -0.75 -13.97 15.75
CA GLU A 163 -1.50 -13.20 14.77
C GLU A 163 -0.57 -12.39 13.86
N PHE A 164 -0.93 -12.35 12.58
CA PHE A 164 -0.21 -11.62 11.54
C PHE A 164 0.17 -10.18 11.93
N ASN A 165 -0.72 -9.46 12.62
CA ASN A 165 -0.49 -8.07 13.02
C ASN A 165 0.57 -7.93 14.12
N ASN A 166 0.74 -8.94 14.96
CA ASN A 166 1.77 -8.96 16.01
C ASN A 166 3.15 -9.34 15.46
N LEU A 167 3.25 -9.88 14.25
CA LEU A 167 4.51 -10.33 13.69
C LEU A 167 5.22 -9.25 12.85
N ILE A 168 6.55 -9.26 12.84
CA ILE A 168 7.37 -8.40 11.98
C ILE A 168 8.65 -9.11 11.57
N ILE A 169 9.00 -9.03 10.29
CA ILE A 169 10.23 -9.64 9.79
C ILE A 169 11.40 -8.66 9.92
N VAL A 170 12.47 -9.11 10.56
CA VAL A 170 13.70 -8.36 10.78
C VAL A 170 14.94 -9.20 10.45
N HIS A 171 16.07 -8.52 10.23
CA HIS A 171 17.37 -9.17 10.06
C HIS A 171 17.81 -9.78 11.40
N GLU A 172 18.60 -10.85 11.37
CA GLU A 172 19.12 -11.52 12.57
C GLU A 172 19.77 -10.55 13.58
N PHE A 173 20.70 -9.71 13.15
CA PHE A 173 21.34 -8.74 14.04
C PHE A 173 20.38 -7.70 14.61
N VAL A 174 19.36 -7.30 13.85
CA VAL A 174 18.31 -6.40 14.34
C VAL A 174 17.47 -7.12 15.40
N HIS A 175 17.12 -8.39 15.19
CA HIS A 175 16.42 -9.20 16.18
C HIS A 175 17.20 -9.33 17.48
N ARG A 176 18.51 -9.62 17.38
CA ARG A 176 19.42 -9.68 18.54
C ARG A 176 19.49 -8.33 19.27
N LEU A 177 19.61 -7.21 18.52
CA LEU A 177 19.65 -5.88 19.11
C LEU A 177 18.33 -5.47 19.80
N ILE A 178 17.18 -5.92 19.30
CA ILE A 178 15.89 -5.66 19.98
C ILE A 178 15.87 -6.31 21.36
N HIS A 179 16.38 -7.53 21.51
CA HIS A 179 16.37 -8.26 22.79
C HIS A 179 17.61 -8.06 23.66
N ALA A 180 18.63 -7.36 23.17
CA ALA A 180 19.88 -7.17 23.90
C ALA A 180 19.68 -6.35 25.19
N THR A 181 20.16 -6.90 26.31
CA THR A 181 20.21 -6.25 27.63
C THR A 181 21.63 -5.88 28.06
N ASN A 182 22.65 -6.59 27.53
CA ASN A 182 24.06 -6.31 27.81
C ASN A 182 24.58 -5.15 26.92
N ASP A 183 25.15 -4.13 27.55
CA ASP A 183 25.71 -2.94 26.91
C ASP A 183 26.82 -3.24 25.89
N GLU A 184 27.62 -4.28 26.09
CA GLU A 184 28.65 -4.68 25.12
C GLU A 184 28.03 -5.25 23.84
N THR A 185 26.96 -6.04 23.99
CA THR A 185 26.20 -6.60 22.86
C THR A 185 25.48 -5.49 22.09
N ILE A 186 24.89 -4.53 22.82
CA ILE A 186 24.25 -3.35 22.24
C ILE A 186 25.27 -2.55 21.43
N ARG A 187 26.42 -2.19 22.03
CA ARG A 187 27.47 -1.41 21.36
C ARG A 187 27.98 -2.11 20.09
N THR A 188 28.15 -3.43 20.16
CA THR A 188 28.60 -4.25 19.02
C THR A 188 27.62 -4.18 17.85
N TYR A 189 26.33 -4.47 18.08
CA TYR A 189 25.35 -4.45 17.00
C TYR A 189 25.00 -3.04 16.51
N MET A 190 25.07 -2.02 17.38
CA MET A 190 24.94 -0.62 16.96
C MET A 190 26.05 -0.23 15.98
N ARG A 191 27.30 -0.66 16.24
CA ARG A 191 28.43 -0.43 15.33
C ARG A 191 28.29 -1.17 14.01
N ILE A 192 27.82 -2.42 14.04
CA ILE A 192 27.63 -3.24 12.82
C ILE A 192 26.51 -2.68 11.96
N LEU A 193 25.38 -2.29 12.56
CA LEU A 193 24.17 -1.91 11.83
C LEU A 193 24.16 -0.46 11.35
N GLN A 194 24.97 0.43 11.94
CA GLN A 194 25.09 1.85 11.57
C GLN A 194 23.73 2.52 11.30
N LEU A 195 22.84 2.42 12.28
CA LEU A 195 21.44 2.79 12.14
C LEU A 195 21.27 4.31 12.06
N ASN A 196 20.35 4.77 11.20
CA ASN A 196 19.89 6.16 11.23
C ASN A 196 18.79 6.39 12.27
N ASP A 197 18.49 7.66 12.58
CA ASP A 197 17.48 8.04 13.59
C ASP A 197 16.11 7.41 13.37
N LYS A 198 15.68 7.25 12.10
CA LYS A 198 14.38 6.64 11.78
C LYS A 198 14.39 5.14 12.10
N GLN A 199 15.48 4.46 11.80
CA GLN A 199 15.67 3.05 12.12
C GLN A 199 15.79 2.82 13.63
N LEU A 200 16.53 3.69 14.32
CA LEU A 200 16.67 3.64 15.77
C LEU A 200 15.33 3.84 16.49
N LYS A 201 14.51 4.81 16.04
CA LYS A 201 13.14 5.01 16.54
C LYS A 201 12.27 3.76 16.38
N LYS A 202 12.39 3.02 15.26
CA LYS A 202 11.67 1.75 15.06
C LYS A 202 12.14 0.67 16.04
N ILE A 203 13.46 0.51 16.24
CA ILE A 203 14.00 -0.45 17.21
C ILE A 203 13.53 -0.09 18.61
N ASN A 204 13.61 1.17 19.02
CA ASN A 204 13.17 1.63 20.34
C ASN A 204 11.68 1.40 20.59
N LYS A 205 10.84 1.49 19.55
CA LYS A 205 9.42 1.12 19.65
C LYS A 205 9.24 -0.38 19.94
N LEU A 206 10.03 -1.25 19.29
CA LEU A 206 9.99 -2.70 19.53
C LEU A 206 10.56 -3.05 20.91
N ARG A 207 11.68 -2.44 21.31
CA ARG A 207 12.28 -2.59 22.64
C ARG A 207 11.32 -2.19 23.75
N LYS A 208 10.63 -1.05 23.62
CA LYS A 208 9.62 -0.60 24.59
C LYS A 208 8.45 -1.59 24.70
N ALA A 209 8.01 -2.19 23.60
CA ALA A 209 6.96 -3.21 23.62
C ALA A 209 7.42 -4.53 24.27
N CYS A 210 8.74 -4.75 24.38
CA CYS A 210 9.36 -5.84 25.14
C CYS A 210 9.75 -5.43 26.57
N ASN A 211 9.30 -4.27 27.07
CA ASN A 211 9.71 -3.69 28.37
C ASN A 211 11.24 -3.49 28.54
N LEU A 212 11.93 -3.16 27.45
CA LEU A 212 13.37 -2.87 27.46
C LEU A 212 13.65 -1.38 27.31
N VAL A 213 14.78 -0.95 27.87
CA VAL A 213 15.27 0.45 27.80
C VAL A 213 15.58 0.84 26.36
N THR A 214 15.26 2.08 26.01
CA THR A 214 15.55 2.66 24.69
C THR A 214 17.04 2.89 24.51
N LEU A 215 17.53 2.58 23.32
CA LEU A 215 18.89 2.87 22.88
C LEU A 215 19.02 4.36 22.56
N VAL A 216 20.18 4.92 22.89
CA VAL A 216 20.58 6.30 22.57
C VAL A 216 21.50 6.28 21.35
#